data_AF-A0A353J9U0-F1
#
_entry.id   AF-A0A353J9U0-F1
#
_cell.length_a   1.000
_cell.length_b   1.000
_cell.length_c   1.000
_cell.angle_alpha   90.00
_cell.angle_beta   90.00
_cell.angle_gamma   90.00
#
_symmetry.space_group_name_H-M   'P 1'
#
loop_
_entity.id
_entity.type
_entity.pdbx_description
1 polymer ?
#
loop_
_entity_poly.entity_id
_entity_poly.type
_entity_poly.pdbx_seq_one_letter_code
_entity_poly.pdbx_strand_id
1 'polypeptide(L)'
;MDNKLYFADGSNGYKLSFISINGENQVRTLLVDEKINNLYCFDGVFYYTINNLLGNYIERYSISNGRRKLTSDAGIDFCLIDGYLYYINVDKLNTKIWGEGIYKVNASPLVNNNNAGIKVVESEKGLCSLTS
;
A
#
# COMPACT_ATOMS: atom_id res chain seq x y z
N MET A 1 1.06 -17.95 -12.75
CA MET A 1 1.83 -17.06 -11.86
C MET A 1 3.13 -16.75 -12.57
N ASP A 2 3.41 -15.48 -12.80
CA ASP A 2 4.69 -15.06 -13.39
C ASP A 2 5.81 -15.37 -12.39
N ASN A 3 6.88 -16.04 -12.84
CA ASN A 3 8.08 -16.31 -12.05
C ASN A 3 8.89 -15.02 -11.83
N LYS A 4 8.33 -14.10 -11.05
CA LYS A 4 8.89 -12.80 -10.74
C LYS A 4 8.83 -12.51 -9.25
N LEU A 5 9.91 -11.96 -8.70
CA LEU A 5 9.94 -11.38 -7.36
C LEU A 5 9.82 -9.87 -7.49
N TYR A 6 8.78 -9.31 -6.89
CA TYR A 6 8.52 -7.86 -6.85
C TYR A 6 8.95 -7.30 -5.50
N PHE A 7 9.61 -6.15 -5.51
CA PHE A 7 10.18 -5.57 -4.29
C PHE A 7 10.36 -4.05 -4.40
N ALA A 8 10.40 -3.40 -3.24
CA ALA A 8 10.90 -2.03 -3.12
C ALA A 8 12.43 -2.06 -3.19
N ASP A 9 13.00 -1.58 -4.29
CA ASP A 9 14.42 -1.68 -4.58
C ASP A 9 15.23 -0.65 -3.78
N GLY A 10 15.79 -1.09 -2.65
CA GLY A 10 16.65 -0.25 -1.80
C GLY A 10 17.89 0.31 -2.52
N SER A 11 18.35 -0.33 -3.60
CA SER A 11 19.46 0.18 -4.42
C SER A 11 19.04 1.25 -5.43
N ASN A 12 17.73 1.37 -5.68
CA ASN A 12 17.12 2.34 -6.59
C ASN A 12 16.09 3.22 -5.85
N GLY A 13 16.43 3.65 -4.63
CA GLY A 13 15.61 4.61 -3.88
C GLY A 13 14.26 4.07 -3.41
N TYR A 14 14.14 2.76 -3.18
CA TYR A 14 12.91 2.05 -2.80
C TYR A 14 11.78 2.14 -3.82
N LYS A 15 12.12 2.19 -5.12
CA LYS A 15 11.15 2.12 -6.22
C LYS A 15 10.62 0.71 -6.41
N LEU A 16 9.40 0.56 -6.95
CA LEU A 16 8.86 -0.78 -7.22
C LEU A 16 9.57 -1.37 -8.45
N SER A 17 10.27 -2.46 -8.23
CA SER A 17 10.99 -3.21 -9.26
C SER A 17 10.63 -4.68 -9.19
N PHE A 18 11.03 -5.43 -10.20
CA PHE A 18 11.02 -6.89 -10.16
C PHE A 18 12.26 -7.50 -10.80
N ILE A 19 12.49 -8.77 -10.49
CA ILE A 19 13.43 -9.66 -11.18
C ILE A 19 12.69 -10.90 -11.65
N SER A 20 13.17 -11.55 -12.71
CA SER A 20 12.81 -12.94 -12.99
C SER A 20 13.48 -13.84 -11.94
N ILE A 21 12.73 -14.79 -11.37
CA ILE A 21 13.30 -15.84 -10.50
C ILE A 21 13.75 -17.07 -11.29
N ASN A 22 13.51 -17.07 -12.61
CA ASN A 22 14.08 -18.05 -13.53
C ASN A 22 15.42 -17.54 -14.06
N GLY A 23 16.45 -18.38 -13.96
CA GLY A 23 17.79 -18.12 -14.52
C GLY A 23 18.79 -17.57 -13.51
N GLU A 24 20.07 -17.64 -13.90
CA GLU A 24 21.21 -17.26 -13.06
C GLU A 24 21.48 -15.74 -13.07
N ASN A 25 21.18 -15.07 -14.19
CA ASN A 25 21.43 -13.64 -14.38
C ASN A 25 20.15 -12.82 -14.21
N GLN A 26 19.89 -12.38 -12.97
CA GLN A 26 18.70 -11.61 -12.62
C GLN A 26 18.89 -10.13 -12.95
N VAL A 27 18.12 -9.63 -13.91
CA VAL A 27 18.11 -8.20 -14.28
C VAL A 27 16.96 -7.50 -13.57
N ARG A 28 17.27 -6.41 -12.86
CA ARG A 28 16.24 -5.56 -12.23
C ARG A 28 15.49 -4.80 -13.30
N THR A 29 14.17 -4.87 -13.25
CA THR A 29 13.28 -4.09 -14.12
C THR A 29 12.43 -3.16 -13.27
N LEU A 30 12.47 -1.86 -13.59
CA LEU A 30 11.65 -0.85 -12.94
C LEU A 30 10.18 -1.02 -13.36
N LEU A 31 9.27 -0.96 -12.38
CA LEU A 31 7.83 -1.04 -12.60
C LEU A 31 7.12 0.27 -12.26
N VAL A 32 7.49 0.90 -11.14
CA VAL A 32 6.97 2.22 -10.73
C VAL A 32 8.12 3.11 -10.29
N ASP A 33 8.26 4.26 -10.96
CA ASP A 33 9.32 5.24 -10.71
C ASP A 33 8.98 6.20 -9.56
N GLU A 34 8.56 5.65 -8.42
CA GLU A 34 8.24 6.39 -7.20
C GLU A 34 8.74 5.62 -5.99
N LYS A 35 9.14 6.34 -4.94
CA LYS A 35 9.51 5.70 -3.68
C LYS A 35 8.26 5.08 -3.03
N ILE A 36 8.31 3.79 -2.75
CA ILE A 36 7.21 3.04 -2.13
C ILE A 36 7.60 2.46 -0.77
N ASN A 37 6.59 2.20 0.05
CA ASN A 37 6.64 1.45 1.30
C ASN A 37 5.45 0.46 1.36
N ASN A 38 5.54 -0.58 2.19
CA ASN A 38 4.45 -1.53 2.49
C ASN A 38 3.83 -2.16 1.22
N LEU A 39 4.64 -2.89 0.47
CA LEU A 39 4.19 -3.55 -0.75
C LEU A 39 3.34 -4.79 -0.41
N TYR A 40 2.12 -4.84 -0.96
CA TYR A 40 1.23 -5.99 -0.95
C TYR A 40 0.81 -6.30 -2.39
N CYS A 41 0.71 -7.58 -2.75
CA CYS A 41 0.30 -8.01 -4.08
C CYS A 41 -0.79 -9.06 -3.97
N PHE A 42 -1.88 -8.87 -4.70
CA PHE A 42 -2.96 -9.84 -4.84
C PHE A 42 -3.40 -9.88 -6.30
N ASP A 43 -3.37 -11.06 -6.91
CA ASP A 43 -3.79 -11.31 -8.29
C ASP A 43 -3.20 -10.32 -9.33
N GLY A 44 -1.90 -10.03 -9.20
CA GLY A 44 -1.20 -9.11 -10.11
C GLY A 44 -1.53 -7.62 -9.92
N VAL A 45 -2.31 -7.28 -8.89
CA VAL A 45 -2.53 -5.90 -8.44
C VAL A 45 -1.65 -5.64 -7.24
N PHE A 46 -0.85 -4.58 -7.34
CA PHE A 46 0.06 -4.13 -6.30
C PHE A 46 -0.60 -3.01 -5.52
N TYR A 47 -0.48 -3.05 -4.21
CA TYR A 47 -0.92 -2.03 -3.27
C TYR A 47 0.29 -1.59 -2.46
N TYR A 48 0.53 -0.29 -2.38
CA TYR A 48 1.69 0.25 -1.69
C TYR A 48 1.40 1.68 -1.20
N THR A 49 2.14 2.11 -0.17
CA THR A 49 2.16 3.51 0.25
C THR A 49 3.24 4.25 -0.53
N ILE A 50 2.87 5.26 -1.30
CA ILE A 50 3.81 6.24 -1.86
C ILE A 50 4.43 7.04 -0.72
N ASN A 51 5.75 7.19 -0.75
CA ASN A 51 6.52 8.02 0.17
C ASN A 51 7.04 9.25 -0.58
N ASN A 52 6.37 10.37 -0.43
CA ASN A 52 6.73 11.60 -1.12
C ASN A 52 6.81 12.79 -0.15
N LEU A 53 7.41 13.88 -0.62
CA LEU A 53 7.60 15.09 0.18
C LEU A 53 6.29 15.81 0.54
N LEU A 54 5.28 15.72 -0.31
CA LEU A 54 4.02 16.46 -0.21
C LEU A 54 2.92 15.73 0.58
N GLY A 55 3.18 14.50 1.00
CA GLY A 55 2.23 13.66 1.74
C GLY A 55 2.16 12.24 1.20
N ASN A 56 2.31 11.27 2.09
CA ASN A 56 2.21 9.86 1.76
C ASN A 56 0.76 9.48 1.44
N TYR A 57 0.57 8.51 0.57
CA TYR A 57 -0.77 8.02 0.22
C TYR A 57 -0.74 6.56 -0.22
N ILE A 58 -1.84 5.83 -0.06
CA ILE A 58 -1.99 4.48 -0.60
C ILE A 58 -2.40 4.55 -2.07
N GLU A 59 -1.69 3.79 -2.90
CA GLU A 59 -1.92 3.64 -4.33
C GLU A 59 -2.01 2.17 -4.70
N ARG A 60 -2.73 1.87 -5.79
CA ARG A 60 -2.63 0.59 -6.49
C ARG A 60 -1.99 0.74 -7.87
N TYR A 61 -1.34 -0.33 -8.32
CA TYR A 61 -0.89 -0.50 -9.70
C TYR A 61 -1.30 -1.86 -10.25
N SER A 62 -1.71 -1.89 -11.51
CA SER A 62 -1.82 -3.11 -12.30
C SER A 62 -1.39 -2.82 -13.73
N ILE A 63 -0.90 -3.82 -14.45
CA ILE A 63 -0.51 -3.64 -15.85
C ILE A 63 -1.73 -3.22 -16.71
N SER A 64 -2.91 -3.78 -16.42
CA SER A 64 -4.13 -3.52 -17.19
C SER A 64 -4.74 -2.14 -16.93
N ASN A 65 -4.69 -1.64 -15.70
CA ASN A 65 -5.38 -0.40 -15.31
C ASN A 65 -4.44 0.75 -14.92
N GLY A 66 -3.13 0.53 -14.94
CA GLY A 66 -2.14 1.49 -14.49
C GLY A 66 -2.24 1.82 -13.00
N ARG A 67 -1.83 3.04 -12.65
CA ARG A 67 -1.78 3.56 -11.28
C ARG A 67 -3.11 4.24 -10.89
N ARG A 68 -3.57 4.01 -9.66
CA ARG A 68 -4.74 4.68 -9.06
C ARG A 68 -4.52 4.95 -7.58
N LYS A 69 -4.66 6.21 -7.17
CA LYS A 69 -4.65 6.60 -5.76
C LYS A 69 -5.93 6.11 -5.08
N LEU A 70 -5.79 5.37 -3.98
CA LEU A 70 -6.91 4.79 -3.24
C LEU A 70 -7.41 5.72 -2.14
N THR A 71 -6.52 6.41 -1.45
CA THR A 71 -6.85 7.33 -0.36
C THR A 71 -5.74 8.36 -0.16
N SER A 72 -6.01 9.46 0.53
CA SER A 72 -4.99 10.38 1.03
C SER A 72 -4.23 9.86 2.27
N ASP A 73 -4.66 8.75 2.89
CA ASP A 73 -3.98 8.20 4.06
C ASP A 73 -2.65 7.52 3.71
N ALA A 74 -1.72 7.57 4.66
CA ALA A 74 -0.57 6.68 4.71
C ALA A 74 -0.94 5.41 5.48
N GLY A 75 -0.69 4.23 4.89
CA GLY A 75 -1.04 2.95 5.51
C GLY A 75 0.11 1.95 5.62
N ILE A 76 -0.03 1.04 6.57
CA ILE A 76 0.79 -0.18 6.74
C ILE A 76 -0.11 -1.42 6.89
N ASP A 77 0.50 -2.60 6.84
CA ASP A 77 -0.14 -3.91 7.11
C ASP A 77 -1.44 -4.16 6.33
N PHE A 78 -1.31 -4.25 5.01
CA PHE A 78 -2.44 -4.35 4.11
C PHE A 78 -3.08 -5.74 4.07
N CYS A 79 -4.41 -5.75 3.96
CA CYS A 79 -5.20 -6.94 3.71
C CYS A 79 -6.34 -6.63 2.74
N LEU A 80 -6.57 -7.47 1.74
CA LEU A 80 -7.68 -7.33 0.78
C LEU A 80 -8.81 -8.30 1.12
N ILE A 81 -10.01 -7.77 1.40
CA ILE A 81 -11.20 -8.55 1.73
C ILE A 81 -12.39 -7.93 0.99
N ASP A 82 -13.14 -8.75 0.24
CA ASP A 82 -14.39 -8.37 -0.44
C ASP A 82 -14.31 -7.05 -1.24
N GLY A 83 -13.20 -6.82 -1.94
CA GLY A 83 -12.98 -5.64 -2.77
C GLY A 83 -12.56 -4.37 -2.01
N TYR A 84 -12.29 -4.49 -0.70
CA TYR A 84 -11.76 -3.42 0.13
C TYR A 84 -10.35 -3.73 0.60
N LEU A 85 -9.49 -2.72 0.54
CA LEU A 85 -8.16 -2.76 1.14
C LEU A 85 -8.27 -2.22 2.57
N TYR A 86 -7.98 -3.09 3.53
CA TYR A 86 -7.86 -2.77 4.94
C TYR A 86 -6.40 -2.44 5.28
N TYR A 87 -6.19 -1.48 6.17
CA TYR A 87 -4.86 -1.00 6.56
C TYR A 87 -4.87 -0.35 7.93
N ILE A 88 -3.70 -0.27 8.57
CA ILE A 88 -3.47 0.57 9.74
C ILE A 88 -3.05 1.96 9.25
N ASN A 89 -3.80 2.99 9.64
CA ASN A 89 -3.46 4.37 9.27
C ASN A 89 -2.32 4.90 10.15
N VAL A 90 -1.24 5.34 9.52
CA VAL A 90 -0.04 5.89 10.17
C VAL A 90 0.25 7.34 9.77
N ASP A 91 -0.68 7.99 9.09
CA ASP A 91 -0.57 9.40 8.72
C ASP A 91 -0.65 10.26 9.98
N LYS A 92 0.44 10.97 10.31
CA LYS A 92 0.54 11.80 11.53
C LYS A 92 -0.43 12.99 11.56
N LEU A 93 -0.89 13.47 10.40
CA LEU A 93 -1.87 14.55 10.30
C LEU A 93 -3.29 13.98 10.48
N ASN A 94 -3.62 12.90 9.77
CA ASN A 94 -4.96 12.32 9.86
C ASN A 94 -5.21 11.58 11.18
N THR A 95 -4.22 10.89 11.75
CA THR A 95 -4.33 10.23 13.06
C THR A 95 -4.60 11.20 14.21
N LYS A 96 -4.18 12.47 14.10
CA LYS A 96 -4.52 13.51 15.07
C LYS A 96 -5.99 13.94 15.02
N ILE A 97 -6.61 13.89 13.84
CA ILE A 97 -7.98 14.38 13.61
C ILE A 97 -8.99 13.23 13.74
N TRP A 98 -8.63 12.05 13.24
CA TRP A 98 -9.54 10.92 13.08
C TRP A 98 -9.18 9.71 13.95
N GLY A 99 -8.04 9.76 14.67
CA GLY A 99 -7.57 8.74 15.61
C GLY A 99 -6.87 7.55 14.93
N GLU A 100 -6.02 6.88 15.71
CA GLU A 100 -5.40 5.59 15.32
C GLU A 100 -6.49 4.52 15.13
N GLY A 101 -6.20 3.49 14.33
CA GLY A 101 -7.11 2.37 14.10
C GLY A 101 -6.93 1.67 12.76
N ILE A 102 -7.86 0.74 12.49
CA ILE A 102 -7.96 0.03 11.21
C ILE A 102 -8.93 0.79 10.32
N TYR A 103 -8.52 1.04 9.08
CA TYR A 103 -9.27 1.75 8.06
C TYR A 103 -9.47 0.84 6.86
N LYS A 104 -10.43 1.18 6.00
CA LYS A 104 -10.65 0.51 4.71
C LYS A 104 -10.93 1.49 3.58
N VAL A 105 -10.60 1.08 2.37
CA VAL A 105 -10.91 1.83 1.16
C VAL A 105 -11.26 0.89 0.00
N ASN A 106 -12.06 1.38 -0.96
CA ASN A 106 -12.32 0.61 -2.19
C ASN A 106 -10.99 0.31 -2.88
N ALA A 107 -10.72 -0.97 -3.15
CA ALA A 107 -9.45 -1.42 -3.71
C ALA A 107 -9.37 -1.32 -5.25
N SER A 108 -10.47 -0.99 -5.92
CA SER A 108 -10.54 -0.84 -7.37
C SER A 108 -11.39 0.37 -7.82
N PRO A 109 -11.07 1.60 -7.38
CA PRO A 109 -11.78 2.78 -7.83
C PRO A 109 -11.53 3.04 -9.32
N LEU A 110 -12.52 3.63 -10.00
CA LEU A 110 -12.42 4.01 -11.41
C LEU A 110 -11.55 5.24 -11.63
N VAL A 111 -11.50 6.12 -10.63
CA VAL A 111 -10.74 7.38 -10.61
C VAL A 111 -9.91 7.49 -9.33
N ASN A 112 -8.96 8.41 -9.28
CA ASN A 112 -8.20 8.69 -8.05
C ASN A 112 -9.13 9.16 -6.94
N ASN A 113 -8.98 8.60 -5.74
CA ASN A 113 -9.67 9.06 -4.55
C ASN A 113 -8.71 9.86 -3.66
N ASN A 114 -9.06 11.14 -3.41
CA ASN A 114 -8.27 12.05 -2.59
C ASN A 114 -8.77 12.16 -1.15
N ASN A 115 -9.79 11.38 -0.77
CA ASN A 115 -10.32 11.36 0.59
C ASN A 115 -9.59 10.34 1.46
N ALA A 116 -9.68 10.52 2.78
CA ALA A 116 -9.28 9.52 3.75
C ALA A 116 -10.12 8.23 3.58
N GLY A 117 -9.61 7.10 4.06
CA GLY A 117 -10.38 5.87 4.12
C GLY A 117 -11.46 5.93 5.20
N ILE A 118 -12.29 4.89 5.21
CA ILE A 118 -13.36 4.74 6.18
C ILE A 118 -12.80 3.98 7.38
N LYS A 119 -12.87 4.58 8.57
CA LYS A 119 -12.46 3.93 9.81
C LYS A 119 -13.37 2.73 10.11
N VAL A 120 -12.77 1.59 10.46
CA VAL A 120 -13.47 0.32 10.74
C VAL A 120 -13.45 0.00 12.24
N VAL A 121 -12.28 0.09 12.85
CA VAL A 121 -12.10 -0.14 14.29
C VAL A 121 -11.53 1.12 14.91
N GLU A 122 -12.21 1.62 15.93
CA GLU A 122 -11.68 2.62 16.84
C GLU A 122 -10.81 1.90 17.87
N SER A 123 -9.51 2.24 17.94
CA SER A 123 -8.76 1.93 19.14
C SER A 123 -9.02 3.05 20.13
N GLU A 124 -9.75 2.78 21.21
CA GLU A 124 -9.58 3.59 22.42
C GLU A 124 -8.09 3.51 22.81
N LYS A 125 -7.49 4.64 23.15
CA LYS A 125 -6.09 4.66 23.63
C LYS A 125 -5.94 3.64 24.77
N GLY A 126 -5.17 2.58 24.54
CA GLY A 126 -4.64 1.72 25.60
C GLY A 126 -5.29 0.35 25.84
N LEU A 127 -6.12 -0.18 24.93
CA LEU A 127 -6.68 -1.55 25.09
C LEU A 127 -6.26 -2.49 23.96
N CYS A 128 -5.00 -2.88 23.95
CA CYS A 128 -4.57 -4.18 23.44
C CYS A 128 -3.80 -4.88 24.56
N SER A 129 -4.51 -5.53 25.50
CA SER A 129 -3.88 -6.51 26.37
C SER A 129 -4.11 -7.90 25.79
N LEU A 130 -3.02 -8.66 25.61
CA LEU A 130 -3.12 -10.11 25.51
C LEU A 130 -3.51 -10.59 26.92
N THR A 131 -4.78 -10.93 27.12
CA THR A 131 -5.15 -11.74 28.28
C THR A 131 -4.73 -13.18 27.94
N SER A 132 -3.64 -13.60 28.57
CA SER A 132 -3.18 -14.99 28.61
C SER A 132 -4.08 -15.84 29.48
#